data_AF-A0A2V9YBV2-F1
#
_entry.id   AF-A0A2V9YBV2-F1
#
_cell.length_a   1.000
_cell.length_b   1.000
_cell.length_c   1.000
_cell.angle_alpha   90.00
_cell.angle_beta   90.00
_cell.angle_gamma   90.00
#
_symmetry.space_group_name_H-M   'P 1'
#
loop_
_entity.id
_entity.type
_entity.pdbx_description
1 polymer ?
#
loop_
_entity_poly.entity_id
_entity_poly.type
_entity_poly.pdbx_seq_one_letter_code
_entity_poly.pdbx_strand_id
1 'polypeptide(L)'
;MENLKPWAKGVSGNPGGRPRTAPITELLRELLQKPCPGDTQNRTYAHKIAEAMLKRASQGDVRAAREVADRTEGGQCKASSWAASVKSAAKTGSRWLRRFQG
;
A
#
# COMPACT_ATOMS: atom_id res chain seq x y z
N MET A 1 24.76 -31.73 4.07
CA MET A 1 23.77 -30.65 3.84
C MET A 1 24.34 -29.39 4.47
N GLU A 2 25.05 -28.59 3.67
CA GLU A 2 25.64 -27.33 4.14
C GLU A 2 24.55 -26.31 4.49
N ASN A 3 24.80 -25.67 5.61
CA ASN A 3 23.88 -24.87 6.40
C ASN A 3 23.63 -23.52 5.70
N LEU A 4 22.38 -23.23 5.32
CA LEU A 4 22.00 -21.92 4.80
C LEU A 4 22.22 -20.87 5.89
N LYS A 5 23.24 -20.01 5.72
CA LYS A 5 23.52 -18.91 6.65
C LYS A 5 22.25 -18.05 6.81
N PRO A 6 21.70 -17.89 8.02
CA PRO A 6 20.53 -17.06 8.24
C PRO A 6 20.82 -15.61 7.85
N TRP A 7 19.89 -14.99 7.14
CA TRP A 7 19.96 -13.57 6.79
C TRP A 7 20.06 -12.69 8.04
N ALA A 8 20.94 -11.69 8.00
CA ALA A 8 21.13 -10.75 9.11
C ALA A 8 19.84 -9.99 9.40
N LYS A 9 19.35 -10.09 10.64
CA LYS A 9 18.13 -9.40 11.07
C LYS A 9 18.36 -7.89 11.02
N GLY A 10 17.45 -7.16 10.39
CA GLY A 10 17.52 -5.71 10.24
C GLY A 10 18.19 -5.23 8.93
N VAL A 11 18.74 -6.13 8.13
CA VAL A 11 19.22 -5.79 6.78
C VAL A 11 18.11 -6.10 5.79
N SER A 12 17.34 -5.07 5.37
CA SER A 12 16.50 -5.25 4.20
C SER A 12 17.42 -5.59 3.03
N GLY A 13 17.25 -6.77 2.42
CA GLY A 13 18.11 -7.27 1.33
C GLY A 13 18.09 -6.44 0.04
N ASN A 14 17.62 -5.21 0.10
CA ASN A 14 17.67 -4.24 -0.98
C ASN A 14 18.44 -2.99 -0.53
N PRO A 15 19.79 -3.00 -0.63
CA PRO A 15 20.62 -1.83 -0.35
C PRO A 15 20.32 -0.63 -1.27
N GLY A 16 19.64 -0.83 -2.41
CA GLY A 16 19.21 0.24 -3.31
C GLY A 16 17.84 0.84 -2.98
N GLY A 17 17.13 0.34 -1.95
CA GLY A 17 15.75 0.69 -1.68
C GLY A 17 14.79 0.29 -2.82
N ARG A 18 13.49 0.58 -2.68
CA ARG A 18 12.53 0.33 -3.77
C ARG A 18 13.09 0.94 -5.07
N PRO A 19 13.25 0.17 -6.17
CA PRO A 19 13.87 0.67 -7.38
C PRO A 19 13.22 2.01 -7.77
N ARG A 20 14.08 3.03 -7.92
CA ARG A 20 13.69 4.44 -8.15
C ARG A 20 13.07 4.67 -9.53
N THR A 21 13.18 3.71 -10.43
CA THR A 21 12.58 3.78 -11.76
C THR A 21 11.10 3.46 -11.65
N ALA A 22 10.31 4.51 -11.43
CA ALA A 22 8.86 4.47 -11.60
C ALA A 22 8.47 5.20 -12.90
N PRO A 23 8.97 4.76 -14.09
CA PRO A 23 8.85 5.53 -15.33
C PRO A 23 7.38 5.79 -15.70
N ILE A 24 6.51 4.80 -15.45
CA ILE A 24 5.07 4.95 -15.66
C ILE A 24 4.47 5.95 -14.67
N THR A 25 4.87 5.93 -13.40
CA THR A 25 4.36 6.87 -12.41
C THR A 25 4.74 8.31 -12.74
N GLU A 26 5.96 8.52 -13.20
CA GLU A 26 6.42 9.85 -13.61
C GLU A 26 5.68 10.32 -14.87
N LEU A 27 5.60 9.46 -15.89
CA LEU A 27 4.84 9.77 -17.10
C LEU A 27 3.37 10.07 -16.80
N LEU A 28 2.74 9.30 -15.90
CA LEU A 28 1.37 9.56 -15.47
C LEU A 28 1.26 10.90 -14.75
N ARG A 29 2.21 11.26 -13.89
CA ARG A 29 2.22 12.57 -13.21
C ARG A 29 2.26 13.72 -14.22
N GLU A 30 3.11 13.61 -15.24
CA GLU A 30 3.19 14.59 -16.32
C GLU A 30 1.89 14.65 -17.12
N LEU A 31 1.36 13.51 -17.57
CA LEU A 31 0.14 13.44 -18.38
C LEU A 31 -1.07 13.98 -17.62
N LEU A 32 -1.17 13.69 -16.32
CA LEU A 32 -2.26 14.19 -15.46
C LEU A 32 -2.34 15.71 -15.41
N GLN A 33 -1.22 16.42 -15.59
CA GLN A 33 -1.16 17.88 -15.62
C GLN A 33 -1.48 18.48 -16.99
N LYS A 34 -1.47 17.69 -18.07
CA LYS A 34 -1.75 18.19 -19.42
C LYS A 34 -3.24 18.48 -19.61
N PRO A 35 -3.60 19.47 -20.44
CA PRO A 35 -4.99 19.71 -20.81
C PRO A 35 -5.57 18.50 -21.54
N CYS A 36 -6.83 18.19 -21.25
CA CYS A 36 -7.55 17.12 -21.92
C CYS A 36 -8.02 17.60 -23.30
N PRO A 37 -7.64 16.92 -24.41
CA PRO A 37 -8.06 17.31 -25.74
C PRO A 37 -9.58 17.18 -25.88
N GLY A 38 -10.22 18.21 -26.45
CA GLY A 38 -11.67 18.24 -26.63
C GLY A 38 -12.46 18.70 -25.41
N ASP A 39 -11.81 19.10 -24.31
CA ASP A 39 -12.50 19.77 -23.21
C ASP A 39 -12.64 21.27 -23.48
N THR A 40 -13.89 21.75 -23.53
CA THR A 40 -14.22 23.16 -23.80
C THR A 40 -13.76 24.11 -22.70
N GLN A 41 -13.52 23.58 -21.50
CA GLN A 41 -13.09 24.32 -20.33
C GLN A 41 -11.57 24.24 -20.10
N ASN A 42 -10.81 23.65 -21.03
CA ASN A 42 -9.35 23.46 -20.93
C ASN A 42 -8.90 22.77 -19.62
N ARG A 43 -9.71 21.87 -19.06
CA ARG A 43 -9.38 21.16 -17.82
C ARG A 43 -8.33 20.08 -18.09
N THR A 44 -7.55 19.77 -17.06
CA THR A 44 -6.51 18.74 -17.15
C THR A 44 -7.08 17.33 -17.13
N TYR A 45 -6.28 16.34 -17.55
CA TYR A 45 -6.64 14.92 -17.43
C TYR A 45 -6.98 14.54 -15.98
N ALA A 46 -6.23 15.05 -14.99
CA ALA A 46 -6.51 14.79 -13.57
C ALA A 46 -7.93 15.20 -13.19
N HIS A 47 -8.38 16.38 -13.63
CA HIS A 47 -9.70 16.89 -13.31
C HIS A 47 -10.81 16.01 -13.93
N LYS A 48 -10.66 15.63 -15.21
CA LYS A 48 -11.63 14.77 -15.90
C LYS A 48 -11.73 13.38 -15.27
N ILE A 49 -10.59 12.81 -14.85
CA ILE A 49 -10.56 11.51 -14.18
C ILE A 49 -11.25 11.59 -12.81
N ALA A 50 -10.97 12.63 -12.03
CA ALA A 50 -11.62 12.84 -10.72
C ALA A 50 -13.14 13.02 -10.87
N GLU A 51 -13.59 13.82 -11.84
CA GLU A 51 -15.01 14.01 -12.16
C GLU A 51 -15.69 12.68 -12.55
N ALA A 52 -15.04 11.88 -13.40
CA ALA A 52 -15.54 10.57 -13.80
C ALA A 52 -15.61 9.57 -12.64
N MET A 53 -14.62 9.59 -11.74
CA MET A 53 -14.62 8.76 -10.52
C MET A 53 -15.79 9.13 -9.61
N LEU A 54 -16.01 10.43 -9.35
CA LEU A 54 -17.12 10.91 -8.54
C LEU A 54 -18.47 10.54 -9.16
N LYS A 55 -18.62 10.70 -10.48
CA LYS A 55 -19.84 10.31 -11.19
C LYS A 55 -20.14 8.81 -11.07
N ARG A 56 -19.13 7.94 -11.18
CA ARG A 56 -19.33 6.50 -10.99
C ARG A 56 -19.66 6.16 -9.55
N ALA A 57 -18.97 6.77 -8.60
CA ALA A 57 -19.23 6.57 -7.18
C ALA A 57 -20.68 6.97 -6.82
N SER A 58 -21.17 8.11 -7.31
CA SER A 58 -22.55 8.56 -7.07
C SER A 58 -23.62 7.68 -7.73
N GLN A 59 -23.24 6.91 -8.75
CA GLN A 59 -24.09 5.91 -9.40
C GLN A 59 -24.07 4.54 -8.70
N GLY A 60 -23.36 4.40 -7.58
CA GLY A 60 -23.31 3.15 -6.80
C GLY A 60 -22.14 2.23 -7.14
N ASP A 61 -21.14 2.69 -7.92
CA ASP A 61 -19.91 1.92 -8.12
C ASP A 61 -19.06 1.94 -6.84
N VAL A 62 -19.18 0.85 -6.07
CA VAL A 62 -18.49 0.68 -4.78
C VAL A 62 -16.97 0.73 -4.91
N ARG A 63 -16.41 0.34 -6.07
CA ARG A 63 -14.94 0.41 -6.28
C ARG A 63 -14.51 1.86 -6.47
N ALA A 64 -15.26 2.64 -7.24
CA ALA A 64 -15.00 4.07 -7.39
C ALA A 64 -15.18 4.81 -6.06
N ALA A 65 -16.24 4.50 -5.30
CA ALA A 65 -16.47 5.06 -3.98
C ALA A 65 -15.32 4.77 -3.00
N ARG A 66 -14.81 3.52 -3.00
CA ARG A 66 -13.63 3.15 -2.21
C ARG A 66 -12.40 3.97 -2.59
N GLU A 67 -12.10 4.10 -3.88
CA GLU A 67 -10.92 4.85 -4.33
C GLU A 67 -11.04 6.34 -3.97
N VAL A 68 -12.25 6.92 -4.03
CA VAL A 68 -12.51 8.28 -3.56
C VAL A 68 -12.25 8.39 -2.06
N ALA A 69 -12.84 7.50 -1.25
CA ALA A 69 -12.65 7.49 0.21
C ALA A 69 -11.17 7.31 0.60
N ASP A 70 -10.46 6.36 -0.01
CA ASP A 70 -9.04 6.08 0.25
C ASP A 70 -8.16 7.32 -0.06
N ARG A 71 -8.59 8.20 -0.99
CA ARG A 71 -7.88 9.43 -1.35
C ARG A 71 -8.26 10.65 -0.50
N THR A 72 -9.50 10.74 -0.02
CA THR A 72 -9.98 11.91 0.73
C THR A 72 -9.85 11.77 2.24
N GLU A 73 -10.05 10.55 2.77
CA GLU A 73 -10.06 10.27 4.21
C GLU A 73 -8.74 9.65 4.69
N GLY A 74 -7.86 9.29 3.75
CA GLY A 74 -6.63 8.55 4.02
C GLY A 74 -6.93 7.05 4.10
N GLY A 75 -6.39 6.30 3.15
CA GLY A 75 -6.59 4.86 3.04
C GLY A 75 -6.42 4.13 4.38
N GLN A 76 -7.38 3.25 4.65
CA GLN A 76 -7.51 2.49 5.90
C GLN A 76 -6.13 2.05 6.38
N CYS A 77 -5.75 2.54 7.57
CA CYS A 77 -4.51 2.23 8.24
C CYS A 77 -4.28 0.71 8.12
N LYS A 78 -3.33 0.28 7.27
CA LYS A 78 -3.03 -1.16 7.10
C LYS A 78 -2.78 -1.69 8.50
N ALA A 79 -3.62 -2.64 8.92
CA ALA A 79 -3.71 -3.14 10.29
C ALA A 79 -2.39 -2.97 11.03
N SER A 80 -2.38 -2.03 11.98
CA SER A 80 -1.24 -1.78 12.84
C SER A 80 -0.71 -3.11 13.36
N SER A 81 0.62 -3.18 13.52
CA SER A 81 1.43 -4.36 13.86
C SER A 81 0.99 -5.15 15.11
N TRP A 82 -0.10 -4.77 15.77
CA TRP A 82 -0.71 -5.46 16.89
C TRP A 82 -1.05 -6.93 16.60
N ALA A 83 -1.56 -7.24 15.39
CA ALA A 83 -1.86 -8.62 15.00
C ALA A 83 -0.60 -9.50 14.81
N ALA A 84 0.59 -8.90 14.71
CA ALA A 84 1.86 -9.63 14.66
C ALA A 84 2.36 -10.01 16.08
N SER A 85 1.98 -9.24 17.11
CA SER A 85 2.46 -9.44 18.49
C SER A 85 1.77 -10.61 19.21
N VAL A 86 0.48 -10.84 18.94
CA VAL A 86 -0.31 -11.92 19.58
C VAL A 86 0.16 -13.34 19.25
N LYS A 87 0.87 -13.55 18.12
CA LYS A 87 1.43 -14.88 17.77
C LYS A 87 2.79 -15.16 18.43
N SER A 88 3.47 -14.15 18.96
CA SER A 88 4.78 -14.31 19.63
C SER A 88 4.62 -14.77 21.08
N ALA A 89 3.59 -14.30 21.79
CA ALA A 89 3.34 -14.66 23.19
C ALA A 89 2.98 -16.14 23.39
N ALA A 90 2.24 -16.74 22.45
CA ALA A 90 1.83 -18.15 22.54
C ALA A 90 3.01 -19.15 22.44
N LYS A 91 4.11 -18.77 21.77
CA LYS A 91 5.32 -19.62 21.66
C LYS A 91 6.21 -19.57 22.90
N THR A 92 6.19 -18.48 23.66
CA THR A 92 7.07 -18.28 24.82
C THR A 92 6.53 -18.92 26.09
N GLY A 93 5.20 -18.95 26.27
CA GLY A 93 4.58 -19.65 27.42
C GLY A 93 4.83 -21.15 27.45
N SER A 94 4.96 -21.79 26.28
CA SER A 94 5.19 -23.24 26.14
C SER A 94 6.64 -23.67 26.39
N ARG A 95 7.57 -22.73 26.62
CA ARG A 95 8.98 -23.02 26.89
C ARG A 95 9.30 -22.98 28.39
N TRP A 96 8.57 -22.20 29.17
CA TRP A 96 8.74 -22.12 30.62
C TRP A 96 8.21 -23.36 31.35
N LEU A 97 7.04 -23.89 30.96
CA LEU A 97 6.46 -25.07 31.61
C LEU A 97 7.29 -26.35 31.46
N ARG A 98 8.13 -26.47 30.43
CA ARG A 98 8.96 -27.67 30.19
C ARG A 98 10.27 -27.70 30.97
N ARG A 99 10.61 -26.64 31.70
CA ARG A 99 11.87 -26.55 32.47
C ARG A 99 11.69 -26.80 33.97
N PHE A 100 10.46 -26.98 34.45
CA PHE A 100 10.13 -27.14 35.88
C PHE A 100 9.65 -28.55 36.26
N GLN A 101 9.61 -29.50 35.32
CA GLN A 101 9.18 -30.90 35.56
C GLN A 101 10.25 -31.95 35.14
N GLY A 102 11.52 -31.56 35.09
CA GLY A 102 12.64 -32.45 34.81
C GLY A 102 13.67 -32.40 35.93
#